data_AF-A0A811V360-F1
#
_entry.id   AF-A0A811V360-F1
#
_cell.length_a   1.000
_cell.length_b   1.000
_cell.length_c   1.000
_cell.angle_alpha   90.00
_cell.angle_beta   90.00
_cell.angle_gamma   90.00
#
_symmetry.space_group_name_H-M   'P 1'
#
loop_
_entity.id
_entity.type
_entity.pdbx_description
1 polymer ?
#
loop_
_entity_poly.entity_id
_entity_poly.type
_entity_poly.pdbx_seq_one_letter_code
_entity_poly.pdbx_strand_id
1 'polypeptide(L)'
;MYLSFLLIICYTLPSLLRACPIYLTISLDGKTLQDSHIEVNWGPECHEYPEWIGIFNEDPSTAYVPPEARITDITNSSGKIVSDVKIGKLRFPQGWNNYDENVVPIEYPKGKCLPYYVASFNGTELLTVECLKIQPNWMSKLDHIAQMPLKELFIPGTHASAAYVANLTKTKSVLIKDYVVAQQFDVWSQLVFGIRYLDFSIGYDKIDDVYDSNNADNFYIVNENKLVRPLRSVLRDIKRFVQLSHEVVILDFSSFPIGFYKHPERHSGLNHLLREEVGDIVYIRNTSTQEGSKQCDELTIEEIRKDNKYLIILYPVQELPYPESGD
;
A
#
# COMPACT_ATOMS: atom_id res chain seq x y z
N MET A 1 -2.62 -39.32 54.24
CA MET A 1 -2.11 -37.94 54.06
C MET A 1 -0.79 -38.05 53.31
N TYR A 2 -0.84 -38.02 51.98
CA TYR A 2 0.35 -38.00 51.12
C TYR A 2 0.19 -36.82 50.16
N LEU A 3 0.95 -35.76 50.42
CA LEU A 3 1.09 -34.63 49.49
C LEU A 3 2.15 -35.02 48.46
N SER A 4 1.73 -35.16 47.19
CA SER A 4 2.65 -35.27 46.07
C SER A 4 2.90 -33.86 45.53
N PHE A 5 4.13 -33.37 45.67
CA PHE A 5 4.57 -32.14 45.03
C PHE A 5 4.95 -32.48 43.58
N LEU A 6 4.11 -32.07 42.62
CA LEU A 6 4.51 -32.01 41.21
C LEU A 6 5.39 -30.77 41.02
N LEU A 7 6.69 -30.99 40.85
CA LEU A 7 7.61 -29.98 40.35
C LEU A 7 7.36 -29.84 38.85
N ILE A 8 6.62 -28.81 38.44
CA ILE A 8 6.50 -28.43 37.03
C ILE A 8 7.81 -27.70 36.68
N ILE A 9 8.77 -28.45 36.15
CA ILE A 9 9.95 -27.87 35.50
C ILE A 9 9.46 -27.30 34.18
N CYS A 10 9.15 -26.00 34.18
CA CYS A 10 8.95 -25.22 32.98
C CYS A 10 10.31 -25.16 32.27
N TYR A 11 10.55 -26.07 31.32
CA TYR A 11 11.58 -25.86 30.31
C TYR A 11 11.10 -24.68 29.46
N THR A 12 11.47 -23.47 29.87
CA THR A 12 11.60 -22.37 28.92
C THR A 12 12.62 -22.85 27.91
N LEU A 13 12.16 -23.28 26.73
CA LEU A 13 13.02 -23.45 25.58
C LEU A 13 13.85 -22.15 25.51
N PRO A 14 15.19 -22.19 25.57
CA PRO A 14 15.96 -20.99 25.29
C PRO A 14 15.48 -20.51 23.93
N SER A 15 15.14 -19.22 23.83
CA SER A 15 14.87 -18.56 22.57
C SER A 15 15.97 -19.00 21.61
N LEU A 16 15.63 -19.88 20.65
CA LEU A 16 16.51 -20.17 19.53
C LEU A 16 16.86 -18.77 19.01
N LEU A 17 18.13 -18.36 19.14
CA LEU A 17 18.58 -17.04 18.74
C LEU A 17 18.18 -16.90 17.28
N ARG A 18 17.10 -16.17 17.02
CA ARG A 18 16.67 -15.91 15.65
C ARG A 18 17.75 -15.02 15.06
N ALA A 19 18.29 -15.45 13.93
CA ALA A 19 19.21 -14.63 13.18
C ALA A 19 18.59 -13.26 12.91
N CYS A 20 19.45 -12.25 12.82
CA CYS A 20 19.06 -10.86 12.68
C CYS A 20 17.99 -10.67 11.60
N PRO A 21 16.81 -10.10 11.92
CA PRO A 21 15.81 -9.80 10.92
C PRO A 21 16.33 -8.70 10.01
N ILE A 22 16.34 -8.98 8.70
CA ILE A 22 16.78 -8.06 7.65
C ILE A 22 15.67 -7.86 6.64
N TYR A 23 15.54 -6.65 6.10
CA TYR A 23 14.48 -6.27 5.17
C TYR A 23 15.01 -5.36 4.07
N LEU A 24 14.40 -5.45 2.89
CA LEU A 24 14.62 -4.50 1.81
C LEU A 24 13.48 -3.49 1.74
N THR A 25 13.85 -2.22 1.62
CA THR A 25 12.97 -1.11 1.27
C THR A 25 13.55 -0.38 0.06
N ILE A 26 12.77 0.55 -0.49
CA ILE A 26 13.21 1.44 -1.57
C ILE A 26 13.42 2.81 -0.95
N SER A 27 14.60 3.39 -1.14
CA SER A 27 14.95 4.69 -0.57
C SER A 27 14.25 5.85 -1.28
N LEU A 28 14.08 6.95 -0.56
CA LEU A 28 13.46 8.19 -1.05
C LEU A 28 14.46 9.20 -1.62
N ASP A 29 15.67 8.75 -1.95
CA ASP A 29 16.77 9.60 -2.44
C ASP A 29 16.75 9.83 -3.96
N GLY A 30 16.02 8.97 -4.68
CA GLY A 30 15.83 9.09 -6.12
C GLY A 30 14.86 10.23 -6.50
N LYS A 31 15.22 11.00 -7.54
CA LYS A 31 14.30 11.97 -8.18
C LYS A 31 13.13 11.28 -8.87
N THR A 32 13.38 10.08 -9.37
CA THR A 32 12.35 9.18 -9.89
C THR A 32 12.49 7.86 -9.15
N LEU A 33 11.42 7.08 -9.14
CA LEU A 33 11.46 5.73 -8.59
C LEU A 33 12.61 4.91 -9.19
N GLN A 34 12.86 4.98 -10.49
CA GLN A 34 13.92 4.19 -11.15
C GLN A 34 15.33 4.57 -10.68
N ASP A 35 15.50 5.80 -10.22
CA ASP A 35 16.77 6.31 -9.71
C ASP A 35 16.95 6.08 -8.22
N SER A 36 15.91 5.65 -7.49
CA SER A 36 16.00 5.29 -6.08
C SER A 36 16.87 4.06 -5.89
N HIS A 37 17.48 3.98 -4.72
CA HIS A 37 18.32 2.86 -4.33
C HIS A 37 17.57 1.84 -3.47
N ILE A 38 18.16 0.66 -3.36
CA ILE A 38 17.77 -0.36 -2.39
C ILE A 38 18.32 0.05 -1.03
N GLU A 39 17.45 0.08 -0.03
CA GLU A 39 17.80 0.30 1.36
C GLU A 39 17.66 -1.01 2.13
N VAL A 40 18.70 -1.37 2.88
CA VAL A 40 18.74 -2.54 3.76
C VAL A 40 18.48 -2.07 5.17
N ASN A 41 17.53 -2.71 5.85
CA ASN A 41 17.14 -2.41 7.23
C ASN A 41 17.29 -3.65 8.10
N TRP A 42 17.65 -3.46 9.37
CA TRP A 42 17.69 -4.56 10.35
C TRP A 42 17.24 -4.10 11.74
N GLY A 43 16.89 -5.09 12.58
CA GLY A 43 16.49 -4.88 13.98
C GLY A 43 14.99 -4.81 14.25
N PRO A 44 14.57 -4.44 15.48
CA PRO A 44 15.37 -4.23 16.69
C PRO A 44 15.78 -5.54 17.41
N GLU A 45 15.28 -6.69 16.96
CA GLU A 45 15.50 -8.01 17.58
C GLU A 45 16.81 -8.70 17.11
N CYS A 46 17.80 -7.91 16.69
CA CYS A 46 19.08 -8.41 16.21
C CYS A 46 20.03 -8.63 17.38
N HIS A 47 20.02 -9.83 17.96
CA HIS A 47 20.85 -10.19 19.12
C HIS A 47 22.25 -10.69 18.73
N GLU A 48 22.37 -11.37 17.59
CA GLU A 48 23.64 -11.73 16.98
C GLU A 48 23.78 -11.00 15.65
N TYR A 49 24.80 -10.17 15.54
CA TYR A 49 25.05 -9.39 14.33
C TYR A 49 25.65 -10.28 13.25
N PRO A 50 25.11 -10.26 12.02
CA PRO A 50 25.79 -10.90 10.93
C PRO A 50 27.13 -10.20 10.67
N GLU A 51 28.14 -10.97 10.29
CA GLU A 51 29.44 -10.44 9.91
C GLU A 51 29.30 -9.53 8.67
N TRP A 52 28.42 -9.90 7.75
CA TRP A 52 28.09 -9.09 6.60
C TRP A 52 26.69 -9.40 6.04
N ILE A 53 26.13 -8.44 5.31
CA ILE A 53 24.90 -8.57 4.53
C ILE A 53 25.21 -8.38 3.05
N GLY A 54 24.65 -9.22 2.19
CA GLY A 54 24.73 -9.11 0.75
C GLY A 54 23.39 -8.73 0.12
N ILE A 55 23.42 -7.95 -0.95
CA ILE A 55 22.29 -7.71 -1.86
C ILE A 55 22.52 -8.53 -3.13
N PHE A 56 21.48 -9.20 -3.62
CA PHE A 56 21.56 -10.11 -4.75
C PHE A 56 20.40 -9.85 -5.72
N ASN A 57 20.59 -10.21 -7.00
CA ASN A 57 19.55 -10.13 -8.02
C ASN A 57 18.69 -11.41 -8.12
N GLU A 58 19.14 -12.49 -7.48
CA GLU A 58 18.51 -13.81 -7.43
C GLU A 58 18.67 -14.40 -6.02
N ASP A 59 17.94 -15.49 -5.73
CA ASP A 59 17.94 -16.12 -4.41
C ASP A 59 19.28 -16.81 -4.11
N PRO A 60 20.10 -16.27 -3.18
CA PRO A 60 21.44 -16.78 -2.89
C PRO A 60 21.41 -18.12 -2.14
N SER A 61 20.25 -18.59 -1.65
CA SER A 61 20.13 -19.92 -1.05
C SER A 61 20.03 -21.04 -2.09
N THR A 62 19.71 -20.69 -3.35
CA THR A 62 19.47 -21.67 -4.43
C THR A 62 20.52 -21.59 -5.54
N ALA A 63 21.19 -20.45 -5.68
CA ALA A 63 22.20 -20.21 -6.70
C ALA A 63 23.47 -19.63 -6.08
N TYR A 64 24.63 -20.07 -6.58
CA TYR A 64 25.90 -19.46 -6.21
C TYR A 64 26.12 -18.20 -7.05
N VAL A 65 25.69 -17.06 -6.52
CA VAL A 65 25.80 -15.75 -7.16
C VAL A 65 26.62 -14.78 -6.28
N PRO A 66 27.54 -13.98 -6.86
CA PRO A 66 28.20 -12.93 -6.10
C PRO A 66 27.21 -11.83 -5.72
N PRO A 67 27.38 -11.16 -4.55
CA PRO A 67 26.53 -10.06 -4.17
C PRO A 67 26.77 -8.83 -5.06
N GLU A 68 25.69 -8.14 -5.43
CA GLU A 68 25.72 -6.84 -6.12
C GLU A 68 26.28 -5.74 -5.20
N ALA A 69 25.99 -5.85 -3.90
CA ALA A 69 26.58 -5.01 -2.87
C ALA A 69 26.79 -5.80 -1.58
N ARG A 70 27.85 -5.45 -0.85
CA ARG A 70 28.20 -6.06 0.44
C ARG A 70 28.29 -4.99 1.51
N ILE A 71 27.60 -5.22 2.61
CA ILE A 71 27.54 -4.36 3.78
C ILE A 71 28.29 -5.05 4.92
N THR A 72 29.25 -4.36 5.51
CA THR A 72 30.05 -4.80 6.67
C THR A 72 29.83 -3.88 7.87
N ASP A 73 30.53 -4.13 8.96
CA ASP A 73 30.57 -3.24 10.14
C ASP A 73 29.22 -3.05 10.84
N ILE A 74 28.41 -4.12 10.85
CA ILE A 74 27.10 -4.17 11.48
C ILE A 74 27.30 -4.30 12.99
N THR A 75 27.22 -3.17 13.68
CA THR A 75 27.56 -3.06 15.12
C THR A 75 26.36 -2.76 16.02
N ASN A 76 25.21 -2.41 15.43
CA ASN A 76 23.99 -2.00 16.14
C ASN A 76 22.88 -3.05 16.01
N SER A 77 22.03 -3.15 17.03
CA SER A 77 20.82 -4.02 17.04
C SER A 77 19.72 -3.59 16.10
N SER A 78 19.78 -2.36 15.60
CA SER A 78 18.95 -1.89 14.50
C SER A 78 19.71 -0.88 13.67
N GLY A 79 19.38 -0.80 12.39
CA GLY A 79 19.96 0.19 11.52
C GLY A 79 19.41 0.12 10.12
N LYS A 80 19.88 1.05 9.30
CA LYS A 80 19.58 1.12 7.89
C LYS A 80 20.78 1.61 7.11
N ILE A 81 20.94 1.08 5.90
CA ILE A 81 21.96 1.50 4.94
C ILE A 81 21.32 1.58 3.57
N VAL A 82 21.47 2.74 2.93
CA VAL A 82 21.17 2.92 1.51
C VAL A 82 22.36 2.39 0.72
N SER A 83 22.13 1.43 -0.17
CA SER A 83 23.16 0.84 -1.01
C SER A 83 23.35 1.63 -2.31
N ASP A 84 24.43 1.35 -3.05
CA ASP A 84 24.62 1.88 -4.41
C ASP A 84 23.80 1.11 -5.47
N VAL A 85 23.02 0.09 -5.06
CA VAL A 85 22.18 -0.71 -5.96
C VAL A 85 20.89 0.06 -6.25
N LYS A 86 20.69 0.45 -7.50
CA LYS A 86 19.45 1.09 -7.95
C LYS A 86 18.33 0.09 -8.13
N ILE A 87 17.09 0.52 -7.85
CA ILE A 87 15.90 -0.27 -8.17
C ILE A 87 15.72 -0.38 -9.69
N GLY A 88 15.98 0.68 -10.46
CA GLY A 88 15.76 0.67 -11.90
C GLY A 88 14.28 0.49 -12.28
N LYS A 89 14.01 0.00 -13.49
CA LYS A 89 12.63 -0.17 -13.97
C LYS A 89 12.00 -1.42 -13.35
N LEU A 90 11.10 -1.20 -12.40
CA LEU A 90 10.26 -2.26 -11.84
C LEU A 90 9.32 -2.85 -12.89
N ARG A 91 9.26 -4.18 -12.91
CA ARG A 91 8.26 -4.97 -13.63
C ARG A 91 7.70 -6.01 -12.69
N PHE A 92 6.38 -6.09 -12.60
CA PHE A 92 5.71 -7.09 -11.79
C PHE A 92 5.53 -8.38 -12.60
N PRO A 93 5.74 -9.55 -11.97
CA PRO A 93 5.64 -10.82 -12.67
C PRO A 93 4.17 -11.20 -12.95
N GLN A 94 3.93 -11.94 -14.03
CA GLN A 94 2.71 -12.75 -14.24
C GLN A 94 1.39 -11.97 -14.14
N GLY A 95 1.23 -10.90 -14.93
CA GLY A 95 -0.05 -10.18 -15.09
C GLY A 95 -0.28 -9.02 -14.12
N TRP A 96 0.66 -8.75 -13.22
CA TRP A 96 0.51 -7.69 -12.21
C TRP A 96 0.94 -6.30 -12.68
N ASN A 97 1.30 -6.08 -13.95
CA ASN A 97 1.54 -4.72 -14.44
C ASN A 97 0.23 -4.04 -14.88
N ASN A 98 0.14 -2.72 -14.74
CA ASN A 98 -1.07 -1.96 -15.08
C ASN A 98 -1.44 -2.01 -16.58
N TYR A 99 -0.60 -2.52 -17.46
CA TYR A 99 -0.91 -2.61 -18.90
C TYR A 99 -0.85 -4.05 -19.43
N ASP A 100 -0.84 -5.05 -18.54
CA ASP A 100 -0.94 -6.45 -18.95
C ASP A 100 -2.38 -6.74 -19.39
N GLU A 101 -2.62 -6.69 -20.70
CA GLU A 101 -3.91 -7.01 -21.32
C GLU A 101 -4.05 -8.52 -21.53
N ASN A 102 -5.26 -9.06 -21.26
CA ASN A 102 -5.62 -10.46 -21.50
C ASN A 102 -4.79 -11.50 -20.71
N VAL A 103 -4.09 -11.09 -19.66
CA VAL A 103 -3.38 -11.98 -18.74
C VAL A 103 -4.18 -12.11 -17.45
N VAL A 104 -4.51 -13.34 -17.06
CA VAL A 104 -5.06 -13.63 -15.73
C VAL A 104 -3.89 -13.64 -14.74
N PRO A 105 -3.83 -12.74 -13.76
CA PRO A 105 -2.71 -12.69 -12.84
C PRO A 105 -2.64 -13.93 -11.95
N ILE A 106 -1.42 -14.39 -11.68
CA ILE A 106 -1.20 -15.48 -10.72
C ILE A 106 -1.36 -14.93 -9.30
N GLU A 107 -2.15 -15.63 -8.49
CA GLU A 107 -2.33 -15.27 -7.08
C GLU A 107 -1.07 -15.56 -6.25
N TYR A 108 -0.73 -14.65 -5.34
CA TYR A 108 0.42 -14.80 -4.44
C TYR A 108 0.03 -14.62 -2.96
N PRO A 109 -0.54 -15.65 -2.31
CA PRO A 109 -0.96 -15.57 -0.90
C PRO A 109 0.13 -15.12 0.08
N LYS A 110 1.38 -15.54 -0.17
CA LYS A 110 2.57 -15.22 0.67
C LYS A 110 3.46 -14.15 0.02
N GLY A 111 2.94 -13.47 -1.00
CA GLY A 111 3.70 -12.55 -1.84
C GLY A 111 4.64 -13.24 -2.82
N LYS A 112 5.29 -12.43 -3.65
CA LYS A 112 6.23 -12.86 -4.69
C LYS A 112 7.45 -11.96 -4.71
N CYS A 113 8.63 -12.55 -4.60
CA CYS A 113 9.90 -11.84 -4.72
C CYS A 113 10.03 -11.18 -6.10
N LEU A 114 10.48 -9.94 -6.07
CA LEU A 114 11.13 -9.24 -7.16
C LEU A 114 12.62 -9.62 -7.19
N PRO A 115 13.37 -9.31 -8.26
CA PRO A 115 14.80 -9.67 -8.39
C PRO A 115 15.71 -8.77 -7.51
N TYR A 116 15.35 -8.64 -6.23
CA TYR A 116 16.13 -7.94 -5.21
C TYR A 116 16.03 -8.77 -3.94
N TYR A 117 17.12 -9.44 -3.63
CA TYR A 117 17.28 -10.31 -2.48
C TYR A 117 18.30 -9.71 -1.53
N VAL A 118 18.13 -9.99 -0.25
CA VAL A 118 19.08 -9.65 0.80
C VAL A 118 19.36 -10.89 1.62
N ALA A 119 20.61 -11.11 1.96
CA ALA A 119 20.98 -12.23 2.80
C ALA A 119 22.05 -11.84 3.80
N SER A 120 21.95 -12.37 5.02
CA SER A 120 22.95 -12.15 6.08
C SER A 120 23.79 -13.38 6.30
N PHE A 121 25.05 -13.17 6.66
CA PHE A 121 26.05 -14.23 6.76
C PHE A 121 26.94 -14.09 7.99
N ASN A 122 27.40 -15.22 8.51
CA ASN A 122 28.52 -15.34 9.45
C ASN A 122 29.64 -16.11 8.76
N GLY A 123 30.71 -15.43 8.37
CA GLY A 123 31.71 -15.98 7.44
C GLY A 123 31.08 -16.40 6.11
N THR A 124 30.92 -17.72 5.93
CA THR A 124 30.28 -18.34 4.75
C THR A 124 28.92 -18.98 5.06
N GLU A 125 28.53 -19.01 6.34
CA GLU A 125 27.25 -19.55 6.77
C GLU A 125 26.14 -18.55 6.47
N LEU A 126 25.13 -18.99 5.71
CA LEU A 126 23.93 -18.22 5.42
C LEU A 126 22.98 -18.25 6.61
N LEU A 127 22.62 -17.09 7.15
CA LEU A 127 21.77 -16.97 8.33
C LEU A 127 20.31 -16.67 7.99
N THR A 128 20.08 -15.64 7.16
CA THR A 128 18.73 -15.24 6.72
C THR A 128 18.75 -14.85 5.24
N VAL A 129 17.62 -15.08 4.56
CA VAL A 129 17.35 -14.59 3.22
C VAL A 129 15.99 -13.92 3.22
N GLU A 130 15.93 -12.72 2.67
CA GLU A 130 14.71 -12.01 2.39
C GLU A 130 14.76 -11.37 1.00
N CYS A 131 13.64 -10.83 0.54
CA CYS A 131 13.57 -10.16 -0.75
C CYS A 131 12.55 -9.02 -0.73
N LEU A 132 12.65 -8.10 -1.68
CA LEU A 132 11.58 -7.15 -1.96
C LEU A 132 10.41 -7.90 -2.61
N LYS A 133 9.21 -7.82 -2.04
CA LYS A 133 8.05 -8.63 -2.46
C LYS A 133 6.88 -7.75 -2.89
N ILE A 134 6.14 -8.21 -3.90
CA ILE A 134 4.76 -7.78 -4.10
C ILE A 134 3.83 -8.65 -3.24
N GLN A 135 2.71 -8.08 -2.79
CA GLN A 135 1.70 -8.77 -1.98
C GLN A 135 0.28 -8.42 -2.46
N PRO A 136 -0.11 -8.83 -3.67
CA PRO A 136 -1.40 -8.46 -4.23
C PRO A 136 -2.59 -9.20 -3.59
N ASN A 137 -2.39 -10.28 -2.83
CA ASN A 137 -3.49 -11.12 -2.30
C ASN A 137 -3.37 -11.43 -0.79
N TRP A 138 -2.68 -10.59 -0.02
CA TRP A 138 -2.34 -10.93 1.37
C TRP A 138 -3.54 -11.00 2.31
N MET A 139 -4.59 -10.19 2.10
CA MET A 139 -5.72 -10.14 3.03
C MET A 139 -6.64 -11.35 2.86
N SER A 140 -6.98 -11.68 1.61
CA SER A 140 -8.01 -12.67 1.30
C SER A 140 -7.53 -14.12 1.34
N LYS A 141 -6.22 -14.35 1.30
CA LYS A 141 -5.62 -15.70 1.18
C LYS A 141 -4.93 -16.19 2.45
N LEU A 142 -4.89 -15.35 3.50
CA LEU A 142 -4.41 -15.72 4.82
C LEU A 142 -5.63 -15.86 5.73
N ASP A 143 -6.06 -17.10 6.01
CA ASP A 143 -7.34 -17.39 6.68
C ASP A 143 -7.55 -16.58 7.98
N HIS A 144 -6.51 -16.50 8.82
CA HIS A 144 -6.53 -15.74 10.07
C HIS A 144 -6.72 -14.22 9.87
N ILE A 145 -6.29 -13.68 8.74
CA ILE A 145 -6.48 -12.26 8.38
C ILE A 145 -7.87 -12.08 7.76
N ALA A 146 -8.27 -12.99 6.88
CA ALA A 146 -9.53 -12.90 6.15
C ALA A 146 -10.76 -12.91 7.07
N GLN A 147 -10.65 -13.62 8.21
CA GLN A 147 -11.70 -13.78 9.22
C GLN A 147 -11.63 -12.75 10.35
N MET A 148 -10.58 -11.93 10.39
CA MET A 148 -10.42 -10.92 11.44
C MET A 148 -11.25 -9.66 11.09
N PRO A 149 -11.93 -9.04 12.07
CA PRO A 149 -12.56 -7.74 11.88
C PRO A 149 -11.57 -6.68 11.39
N LEU A 150 -11.99 -5.77 10.52
CA LEU A 150 -11.12 -4.71 9.98
C LEU A 150 -10.45 -3.88 11.09
N LYS A 151 -11.17 -3.61 12.19
CA LYS A 151 -10.65 -2.86 13.35
C LYS A 151 -9.51 -3.56 14.11
N GLU A 152 -9.33 -4.86 13.90
CA GLU A 152 -8.26 -5.66 14.52
C GLU A 152 -7.07 -5.85 13.57
N LEU A 153 -7.19 -5.44 12.31
CA LEU A 153 -6.14 -5.55 11.30
C LEU A 153 -5.22 -4.32 11.31
N PHE A 154 -3.92 -4.57 11.15
CA PHE A 154 -2.99 -3.54 10.71
C PHE A 154 -3.08 -3.40 9.19
N ILE A 155 -3.72 -2.35 8.71
CA ILE A 155 -3.93 -2.11 7.28
C ILE A 155 -2.98 -1.00 6.81
N PRO A 156 -2.01 -1.30 5.93
CA PRO A 156 -1.12 -0.27 5.40
C PRO A 156 -1.89 0.67 4.45
N GLY A 157 -1.70 1.96 4.67
CA GLY A 157 -2.33 3.04 3.90
C GLY A 157 -1.33 4.07 3.41
N THR A 158 -1.77 4.89 2.46
CA THR A 158 -0.98 6.02 1.93
C THR A 158 -1.79 7.32 2.00
N HIS A 159 -1.15 8.41 2.44
CA HIS A 159 -1.73 9.75 2.39
C HIS A 159 -1.62 10.33 0.97
N ALA A 160 -2.63 11.07 0.51
CA ALA A 160 -2.68 11.65 -0.83
C ALA A 160 -2.26 10.62 -1.91
N SER A 161 -2.88 9.45 -1.89
CA SER A 161 -2.37 8.24 -2.58
C SER A 161 -2.19 8.41 -4.08
N ALA A 162 -3.00 9.27 -4.71
CA ALA A 162 -2.93 9.53 -6.15
C ALA A 162 -2.05 10.75 -6.51
N ALA A 163 -1.36 11.37 -5.56
CA ALA A 163 -0.43 12.47 -5.78
C ALA A 163 0.99 11.98 -6.11
N TYR A 164 1.13 11.17 -7.16
CA TYR A 164 2.41 10.55 -7.53
C TYR A 164 3.14 11.19 -8.72
N VAL A 165 4.42 10.86 -8.88
CA VAL A 165 5.27 11.29 -10.00
C VAL A 165 4.85 10.61 -11.30
N ALA A 166 3.82 11.12 -11.98
CA ALA A 166 3.55 10.77 -13.37
C ALA A 166 3.32 12.05 -14.18
N ASN A 167 4.11 12.25 -15.24
CA ASN A 167 3.96 13.35 -16.21
C ASN A 167 3.95 14.78 -15.66
N LEU A 168 4.41 15.01 -14.42
CA LEU A 168 4.76 16.36 -13.94
C LEU A 168 5.94 16.95 -14.73
N THR A 169 6.59 16.19 -15.63
CA THR A 169 7.58 16.67 -16.60
C THR A 169 7.09 17.86 -17.45
N LYS A 170 5.77 18.05 -17.65
CA LYS A 170 5.22 19.25 -18.31
C LYS A 170 5.25 20.51 -17.44
N THR A 171 5.34 20.37 -16.12
CA THR A 171 5.47 21.50 -15.20
C THR A 171 6.94 21.92 -15.16
N LYS A 172 7.25 23.12 -15.69
CA LYS A 172 8.61 23.66 -15.80
C LYS A 172 9.26 24.02 -14.46
N SER A 173 8.48 24.11 -13.37
CA SER A 173 8.99 24.46 -12.04
C SER A 173 9.26 23.20 -11.22
N VAL A 174 10.52 22.99 -10.85
CA VAL A 174 10.96 21.91 -9.95
C VAL A 174 10.34 22.08 -8.55
N LEU A 175 10.28 23.31 -8.04
CA LEU A 175 9.74 23.65 -6.72
C LEU A 175 8.26 23.27 -6.55
N ILE A 176 7.47 23.36 -7.63
CA ILE A 176 6.04 22.98 -7.59
C ILE A 176 5.89 21.45 -7.54
N LYS A 177 6.83 20.69 -8.11
CA LYS A 177 6.77 19.22 -8.07
C LYS A 177 7.04 18.69 -6.68
N ASP A 178 8.08 19.23 -6.02
CA ASP A 178 8.49 18.77 -4.69
C ASP A 178 7.42 19.03 -3.63
N TYR A 179 6.56 20.04 -3.85
CA TYR A 179 5.45 20.36 -2.95
C TYR A 179 4.18 19.55 -3.25
N VAL A 180 3.88 19.26 -4.52
CA VAL A 180 2.60 18.63 -4.92
C VAL A 180 2.67 17.09 -4.94
N VAL A 181 3.85 16.49 -4.99
CA VAL A 181 4.02 15.03 -4.99
C VAL A 181 4.11 14.50 -3.57
N ALA A 182 3.23 13.55 -3.22
CA ALA A 182 3.30 12.79 -1.98
C ALA A 182 3.81 11.35 -2.17
N GLN A 183 3.71 10.81 -3.39
CA GLN A 183 3.95 9.39 -3.65
C GLN A 183 4.93 9.16 -4.81
N GLN A 184 5.79 8.14 -4.70
CA GLN A 184 6.66 7.74 -5.82
C GLN A 184 6.00 6.70 -6.74
N PHE A 185 5.06 5.92 -6.19
CA PHE A 185 4.34 4.86 -6.90
C PHE A 185 2.97 5.34 -7.38
N ASP A 186 2.55 4.85 -8.54
CA ASP A 186 1.15 4.95 -8.93
C ASP A 186 0.24 4.10 -8.02
N VAL A 187 -1.07 4.39 -8.03
CA VAL A 187 -2.04 3.71 -7.18
C VAL A 187 -2.07 2.20 -7.45
N TRP A 188 -1.96 1.79 -8.71
CA TRP A 188 -1.86 0.37 -9.06
C TRP A 188 -0.68 -0.31 -8.35
N SER A 189 0.51 0.26 -8.47
CA SER A 189 1.73 -0.30 -7.88
C SER A 189 1.66 -0.31 -6.37
N GLN A 190 1.12 0.73 -5.73
CA GLN A 190 0.87 0.75 -4.28
C GLN A 190 0.00 -0.44 -3.85
N LEU A 191 -1.10 -0.71 -4.58
CA LEU A 191 -1.99 -1.84 -4.30
C LEU A 191 -1.28 -3.19 -4.51
N VAL A 192 -0.47 -3.34 -5.57
CA VAL A 192 0.32 -4.55 -5.83
C VAL A 192 1.35 -4.81 -4.73
N PHE A 193 1.96 -3.76 -4.17
CA PHE A 193 2.89 -3.89 -3.02
C PHE A 193 2.19 -4.20 -1.69
N GLY A 194 0.87 -4.02 -1.61
CA GLY A 194 0.07 -4.44 -0.46
C GLY A 194 -0.69 -3.31 0.26
N ILE A 195 -0.64 -2.07 -0.24
CA ILE A 195 -1.47 -0.97 0.29
C ILE A 195 -2.95 -1.31 0.12
N ARG A 196 -3.78 -1.00 1.13
CA ARG A 196 -5.22 -1.29 1.13
C ARG A 196 -6.09 -0.14 1.64
N TYR A 197 -5.48 0.91 2.15
CA TYR A 197 -6.16 2.18 2.48
C TYR A 197 -5.62 3.30 1.60
N LEU A 198 -6.49 3.95 0.83
CA LEU A 198 -6.14 5.03 -0.09
C LEU A 198 -6.86 6.31 0.32
N ASP A 199 -6.10 7.38 0.55
CA ASP A 199 -6.60 8.69 0.95
C ASP A 199 -6.60 9.66 -0.24
N PHE A 200 -7.77 10.23 -0.52
CA PHE A 200 -7.99 11.18 -1.60
C PHE A 200 -8.58 12.50 -1.10
N SER A 201 -7.89 13.58 -1.47
CA SER A 201 -8.47 14.93 -1.50
C SER A 201 -9.03 15.22 -2.89
N ILE A 202 -10.28 15.68 -2.98
CA ILE A 202 -10.96 15.90 -4.26
C ILE A 202 -11.17 17.39 -4.54
N GLY A 203 -10.85 17.78 -5.77
CA GLY A 203 -11.14 19.08 -6.34
C GLY A 203 -12.12 18.99 -7.48
N TYR A 204 -12.84 20.08 -7.71
CA TYR A 204 -13.69 20.26 -8.88
C TYR A 204 -13.06 21.32 -9.78
N ASP A 205 -12.63 20.91 -10.98
CA ASP A 205 -12.13 21.80 -12.02
C ASP A 205 -13.17 21.96 -13.12
N LYS A 206 -13.41 23.20 -13.52
CA LYS A 206 -14.33 23.51 -14.62
C LYS A 206 -13.50 23.59 -15.90
N ILE A 207 -13.44 22.51 -16.66
CA ILE A 207 -13.02 22.65 -18.07
C ILE A 207 -14.15 23.44 -18.76
N ASP A 208 -13.78 24.55 -19.42
CA ASP A 208 -14.67 25.62 -19.90
C ASP A 208 -15.98 25.15 -20.61
N ASP A 209 -17.05 25.91 -20.35
CA ASP A 209 -18.28 26.08 -21.16
C ASP A 209 -19.29 24.95 -21.34
N VAL A 210 -19.34 23.95 -20.44
CA VAL A 210 -20.57 23.14 -20.30
C VAL A 210 -20.99 23.08 -18.83
N TYR A 211 -22.17 23.65 -18.51
CA TYR A 211 -22.89 23.41 -17.25
C TYR A 211 -23.41 21.96 -17.23
N ASP A 212 -22.49 21.00 -17.29
CA ASP A 212 -22.80 19.60 -17.04
C ASP A 212 -22.13 19.20 -15.73
N SER A 213 -22.86 19.38 -14.64
CA SER A 213 -22.48 18.87 -13.32
C SER A 213 -22.35 17.34 -13.28
N ASN A 214 -22.77 16.64 -14.34
CA ASN A 214 -22.59 15.20 -14.52
C ASN A 214 -21.36 14.85 -15.35
N ASN A 215 -20.62 15.82 -15.89
CA ASN A 215 -19.36 15.53 -16.56
C ASN A 215 -18.31 15.14 -15.52
N ALA A 216 -18.09 13.84 -15.39
CA ALA A 216 -17.14 13.26 -14.45
C ALA A 216 -15.68 13.65 -14.69
N ASP A 217 -15.35 14.22 -15.86
CA ASP A 217 -14.01 14.73 -16.15
C ASP A 217 -13.68 16.01 -15.37
N ASN A 218 -14.66 16.58 -14.64
CA ASN A 218 -14.48 17.73 -13.76
C ASN A 218 -13.92 17.38 -12.37
N PHE A 219 -13.85 16.09 -11.99
CA PHE A 219 -13.34 15.68 -10.68
C PHE A 219 -11.87 15.27 -10.73
N TYR A 220 -11.08 15.92 -9.88
CA TYR A 220 -9.63 15.78 -9.84
C TYR A 220 -9.16 15.38 -8.44
N ILE A 221 -8.08 14.60 -8.41
CA ILE A 221 -7.24 14.45 -7.24
C ILE A 221 -6.56 15.80 -6.97
N VAL A 222 -6.58 16.22 -5.72
CA VAL A 222 -5.88 17.40 -5.21
C VAL A 222 -4.79 16.97 -4.24
N ASN A 223 -3.68 17.69 -4.27
CA ASN A 223 -2.73 17.71 -3.17
C ASN A 223 -2.23 19.14 -2.99
N GLU A 224 -2.04 19.58 -1.75
CA GLU A 224 -1.53 20.92 -1.45
C GLU A 224 -2.27 22.06 -2.20
N ASN A 225 -3.60 21.98 -2.26
CA ASN A 225 -4.46 22.91 -2.99
C ASN A 225 -4.13 23.07 -4.48
N LYS A 226 -3.57 22.02 -5.11
CA LYS A 226 -3.33 21.94 -6.55
C LYS A 226 -4.00 20.72 -7.17
N LEU A 227 -4.63 20.91 -8.33
CA LEU A 227 -5.17 19.84 -9.14
C LEU A 227 -4.01 19.00 -9.69
N VAL A 228 -4.04 17.70 -9.45
CA VAL A 228 -2.96 16.78 -9.81
C VAL A 228 -3.32 15.95 -11.04
N ARG A 229 -4.45 15.26 -11.00
CA ARG A 229 -4.88 14.35 -12.08
C ARG A 229 -6.38 14.04 -12.01
N PRO A 230 -7.00 13.59 -13.11
CA PRO A 230 -8.41 13.18 -13.11
C PRO A 230 -8.68 11.96 -12.21
N LEU A 231 -9.74 12.04 -11.40
CA LEU A 231 -10.15 10.98 -10.47
C LEU A 231 -10.61 9.71 -11.20
N ARG A 232 -11.35 9.85 -12.30
CA ARG A 232 -11.94 8.72 -13.06
C ARG A 232 -10.90 7.66 -13.44
N SER A 233 -9.72 8.09 -13.88
CA SER A 233 -8.61 7.18 -14.24
C SER A 233 -8.12 6.34 -13.04
N VAL A 234 -8.02 6.97 -11.86
CA VAL A 234 -7.60 6.31 -10.63
C VAL A 234 -8.64 5.29 -10.16
N LEU A 235 -9.93 5.62 -10.25
CA LEU A 235 -11.02 4.70 -9.90
C LEU A 235 -11.01 3.45 -10.80
N ARG A 236 -10.68 3.60 -12.09
CA ARG A 236 -10.56 2.47 -13.03
C ARG A 236 -9.40 1.54 -12.68
N ASP A 237 -8.24 2.10 -12.33
CA ASP A 237 -7.09 1.31 -11.87
C ASP A 237 -7.46 0.50 -10.61
N ILE A 238 -8.13 1.13 -9.64
CA ILE A 238 -8.59 0.48 -8.40
C ILE A 238 -9.59 -0.62 -8.70
N LYS A 239 -10.61 -0.34 -9.52
CA LYS A 239 -11.63 -1.32 -9.92
C LYS A 239 -10.99 -2.54 -10.56
N ARG A 240 -10.09 -2.33 -11.51
CA ARG A 240 -9.37 -3.41 -12.17
C ARG A 240 -8.54 -4.21 -11.18
N PHE A 241 -7.82 -3.55 -10.27
CA PHE A 241 -7.03 -4.25 -9.26
C PHE A 241 -7.91 -5.18 -8.42
N VAL A 242 -8.99 -4.67 -7.82
CA VAL A 242 -9.82 -5.49 -6.91
C VAL A 242 -10.58 -6.59 -7.62
N GLN A 243 -10.95 -6.39 -8.89
CA GLN A 243 -11.54 -7.45 -9.72
C GLN A 243 -10.56 -8.59 -10.02
N LEU A 244 -9.26 -8.31 -10.09
CA LEU A 244 -8.23 -9.32 -10.35
C LEU A 244 -7.69 -9.96 -9.07
N SER A 245 -7.55 -9.18 -8.00
CA SER A 245 -6.97 -9.64 -6.73
C SER A 245 -8.00 -10.23 -5.77
N HIS A 246 -9.27 -9.87 -5.95
CA HIS A 246 -10.36 -10.12 -5.01
C HIS A 246 -10.09 -9.60 -3.60
N GLU A 247 -9.22 -8.61 -3.46
CA GLU A 247 -8.91 -7.97 -2.17
C GLU A 247 -9.89 -6.85 -1.85
N VAL A 248 -10.04 -6.55 -0.56
CA VAL A 248 -10.82 -5.39 -0.11
C VAL A 248 -9.92 -4.16 -0.05
N VAL A 249 -10.36 -3.04 -0.64
CA VAL A 249 -9.67 -1.75 -0.59
C VAL A 249 -10.60 -0.69 0.02
N ILE A 250 -10.04 0.13 0.92
CA ILE A 250 -10.72 1.24 1.58
C ILE A 250 -10.31 2.53 0.89
N LEU A 251 -11.30 3.29 0.41
CA LEU A 251 -11.12 4.59 -0.21
C LEU A 251 -11.65 5.68 0.73
N ASP A 252 -10.79 6.60 1.12
CA ASP A 252 -11.15 7.74 1.97
C ASP A 252 -11.32 9.02 1.14
N PHE A 253 -12.53 9.58 1.19
CA PHE A 253 -12.92 10.84 0.58
C PHE A 253 -13.31 11.84 1.66
N SER A 254 -12.41 12.12 2.60
CA SER A 254 -12.66 13.04 3.72
C SER A 254 -12.35 14.51 3.42
N SER A 255 -11.69 14.81 2.29
CA SER A 255 -11.16 16.16 2.01
C SER A 255 -11.60 16.71 0.64
N PHE A 256 -12.14 17.94 0.63
CA PHE A 256 -12.70 18.61 -0.55
C PHE A 256 -12.17 20.06 -0.75
N PRO A 257 -10.86 20.25 -0.92
CA PRO A 257 -10.20 21.55 -0.83
C PRO A 257 -10.53 22.55 -1.94
N ILE A 258 -10.90 22.08 -3.14
CA ILE A 258 -11.07 22.96 -4.31
C ILE A 258 -12.47 22.81 -4.89
N GLY A 259 -13.22 23.90 -4.87
CA GLY A 259 -14.47 23.99 -5.61
C GLY A 259 -15.64 23.20 -5.00
N PHE A 260 -15.66 22.85 -3.73
CA PHE A 260 -16.88 22.29 -3.10
C PHE A 260 -17.63 23.33 -2.25
N TYR A 261 -16.95 24.39 -1.81
CA TYR A 261 -17.55 25.45 -1.01
C TYR A 261 -18.78 26.09 -1.68
N LYS A 262 -19.91 26.12 -0.97
CA LYS A 262 -21.21 26.64 -1.45
C LYS A 262 -21.75 25.93 -2.70
N HIS A 263 -21.27 24.72 -2.97
CA HIS A 263 -21.63 23.93 -4.15
C HIS A 263 -21.99 22.48 -3.78
N PRO A 264 -23.04 22.26 -2.96
CA PRO A 264 -23.44 20.93 -2.52
C PRO A 264 -23.84 19.99 -3.68
N GLU A 265 -24.23 20.55 -4.84
CA GLU A 265 -24.51 19.78 -6.05
C GLU A 265 -23.29 18.97 -6.53
N ARG A 266 -22.06 19.42 -6.23
CA ARG A 266 -20.83 18.74 -6.63
C ARG A 266 -20.58 17.46 -5.84
N HIS A 267 -21.04 17.39 -4.59
CA HIS A 267 -21.08 16.12 -3.85
C HIS A 267 -22.03 15.12 -4.53
N SER A 268 -23.17 15.59 -5.06
CA SER A 268 -24.09 14.74 -5.81
C SER A 268 -23.47 14.24 -7.12
N GLY A 269 -22.78 15.11 -7.86
CA GLY A 269 -22.03 14.75 -9.07
C GLY A 269 -20.90 13.75 -8.78
N LEU A 270 -20.16 13.93 -7.69
CA LEU A 270 -19.10 12.98 -7.29
C LEU A 270 -19.68 11.61 -6.95
N ASN A 271 -20.79 11.58 -6.20
CA ASN A 271 -21.50 10.34 -5.89
C ASN A 271 -22.01 9.64 -7.16
N HIS A 272 -22.44 10.39 -8.18
CA HIS A 272 -22.82 9.83 -9.47
C HIS A 272 -21.62 9.15 -10.14
N LEU A 273 -20.48 9.84 -10.24
CA LEU A 273 -19.23 9.29 -10.79
C LEU A 273 -18.78 8.02 -10.03
N LEU A 274 -18.82 8.04 -8.69
CA LEU A 274 -18.47 6.86 -7.87
C LEU A 274 -19.40 5.67 -8.15
N ARG A 275 -20.71 5.91 -8.29
CA ARG A 275 -21.67 4.86 -8.63
C ARG A 275 -21.44 4.32 -10.04
N GLU A 276 -21.14 5.19 -11.00
CA GLU A 276 -20.87 4.83 -12.39
C GLU A 276 -19.62 3.95 -12.52
N GLU A 277 -18.49 4.37 -11.93
CA GLU A 277 -17.22 3.67 -12.10
C GLU A 277 -17.13 2.43 -11.22
N VAL A 278 -17.53 2.52 -9.94
CA VAL A 278 -17.26 1.47 -8.94
C VAL A 278 -18.47 0.98 -8.14
N GLY A 279 -19.67 1.54 -8.36
CA GLY A 279 -20.84 1.25 -7.53
C GLY A 279 -21.27 -0.22 -7.50
N ASP A 280 -20.96 -0.99 -8.54
CA ASP A 280 -21.23 -2.42 -8.65
C ASP A 280 -20.39 -3.28 -7.70
N ILE A 281 -19.23 -2.79 -7.26
CA ILE A 281 -18.26 -3.51 -6.40
C ILE A 281 -18.10 -2.90 -5.01
N VAL A 282 -18.81 -1.81 -4.71
CA VAL A 282 -18.81 -1.17 -3.39
C VAL A 282 -19.73 -1.92 -2.42
N TYR A 283 -19.22 -2.17 -1.21
CA TYR A 283 -20.02 -2.63 -0.09
C TYR A 283 -20.92 -1.50 0.40
N ILE A 284 -22.23 -1.73 0.37
CA ILE A 284 -23.24 -0.78 0.84
C ILE A 284 -23.86 -1.36 2.11
N ARG A 285 -23.67 -0.67 3.24
CA ARG A 285 -24.26 -1.07 4.51
C ARG A 285 -25.78 -1.04 4.44
N ASN A 286 -26.43 -2.16 4.81
CA ASN A 286 -27.88 -2.25 4.87
C ASN A 286 -28.41 -1.85 6.26
N THR A 287 -28.72 -0.57 6.45
CA THR A 287 -29.21 -0.06 7.75
C THR A 287 -30.65 -0.49 8.11
N SER A 288 -31.34 -1.24 7.25
CA SER A 288 -32.75 -1.63 7.45
C SER A 288 -32.97 -2.93 8.23
N THR A 289 -31.90 -3.70 8.52
CA THR A 289 -31.98 -4.98 9.24
C THR A 289 -31.07 -4.99 10.47
N GLN A 290 -31.41 -5.75 11.52
CA GLN A 290 -30.59 -5.84 12.73
C GLN A 290 -29.20 -6.46 12.48
N GLU A 291 -29.05 -7.39 11.52
CA GLU A 291 -27.74 -7.91 11.07
C GLU A 291 -26.97 -6.89 10.21
N GLY A 292 -27.66 -6.02 9.46
CA GLY A 292 -27.04 -4.91 8.72
C GLY A 292 -26.68 -3.69 9.57
N SER A 293 -26.87 -3.78 10.89
CA SER A 293 -26.47 -2.77 11.87
C SER A 293 -24.98 -2.79 12.20
N LYS A 294 -24.22 -3.82 11.78
CA LYS A 294 -22.77 -3.92 11.99
C LYS A 294 -22.05 -2.73 11.35
N GLN A 295 -21.16 -2.09 12.09
CA GLN A 295 -20.35 -0.99 11.55
C GLN A 295 -19.29 -1.55 10.58
N CYS A 296 -18.82 -0.73 9.62
CA CYS A 296 -17.91 -1.22 8.58
C CYS A 296 -16.59 -1.75 9.16
N ASP A 297 -16.10 -1.16 10.24
CA ASP A 297 -14.86 -1.56 10.94
C ASP A 297 -14.98 -2.91 11.67
N GLU A 298 -16.20 -3.36 11.95
CA GLU A 298 -16.43 -4.68 12.53
C GLU A 298 -16.48 -5.79 11.48
N LEU A 299 -16.62 -5.44 10.19
CA LEU A 299 -16.70 -6.42 9.11
C LEU A 299 -15.38 -7.17 8.94
N THR A 300 -15.46 -8.40 8.45
CA THR A 300 -14.30 -9.17 8.01
C THR A 300 -14.13 -9.08 6.49
N ILE A 301 -12.96 -9.47 5.98
CA ILE A 301 -12.69 -9.52 4.54
C ILE A 301 -13.60 -10.54 3.85
N GLU A 302 -13.86 -11.68 4.48
CA GLU A 302 -14.79 -12.69 3.97
C GLU A 302 -16.23 -12.16 3.89
N GLU A 303 -16.70 -11.44 4.92
CA GLU A 303 -18.06 -10.89 4.94
C GLU A 303 -18.29 -9.89 3.80
N ILE A 304 -17.32 -9.00 3.55
CA ILE A 304 -17.40 -8.01 2.48
C ILE A 304 -17.45 -8.69 1.10
N ARG A 305 -16.63 -9.73 0.90
CA ARG A 305 -16.48 -10.39 -0.40
C ARG A 305 -17.63 -11.32 -0.77
N LYS A 306 -18.47 -11.71 0.20
CA LYS A 306 -19.57 -12.68 0.01
C LYS A 306 -20.48 -12.34 -1.18
N ASP A 307 -20.70 -11.04 -1.43
CA ASP A 307 -21.55 -10.54 -2.51
C ASP A 307 -20.77 -9.88 -3.66
N ASN A 308 -19.54 -10.36 -3.92
CA ASN A 308 -18.60 -9.79 -4.89
C ASN A 308 -18.34 -8.28 -4.67
N LYS A 309 -18.28 -7.87 -3.40
CA LYS A 309 -17.90 -6.51 -3.01
C LYS A 309 -16.46 -6.51 -2.55
N TYR A 310 -15.77 -5.44 -2.92
CA TYR A 310 -14.34 -5.30 -2.72
C TYR A 310 -13.94 -3.89 -2.30
N LEU A 311 -14.88 -2.93 -2.27
CA LEU A 311 -14.58 -1.56 -1.91
C LEU A 311 -15.40 -1.09 -0.72
N ILE A 312 -14.74 -0.42 0.21
CA ILE A 312 -15.38 0.43 1.21
C ILE A 312 -15.05 1.87 0.84
N ILE A 313 -16.06 2.73 0.82
CA ILE A 313 -15.90 4.16 0.60
C ILE A 313 -16.25 4.88 1.90
N LEU A 314 -15.28 5.58 2.47
CA LEU A 314 -15.47 6.52 3.56
C LEU A 314 -15.79 7.88 2.93
N TYR A 315 -16.96 8.40 3.23
CA TYR A 315 -17.44 9.66 2.70
C TYR A 315 -18.18 10.41 3.81
N PRO A 316 -17.86 11.68 4.09
CA PRO A 316 -18.48 12.41 5.18
C PRO A 316 -19.96 12.67 4.87
N VAL A 317 -20.82 12.41 5.87
CA VAL A 317 -22.28 12.60 5.77
C VAL A 317 -22.68 14.06 6.07
N GLN A 318 -21.76 14.85 6.63
CA GLN A 318 -21.91 16.28 6.91
C GLN A 318 -20.68 17.02 6.39
N GLU A 319 -20.86 18.24 5.84
CA GLU A 319 -19.72 19.10 5.52
C GLU A 319 -18.88 19.29 6.79
N LEU A 320 -17.59 18.97 6.71
CA LEU A 320 -16.67 19.23 7.81
C LEU A 320 -16.67 20.75 8.07
N PRO A 321 -16.74 21.20 9.33
CA PRO A 321 -16.62 22.61 9.64
C PRO A 321 -15.28 23.10 9.09
N TYR A 322 -15.31 24.20 8.33
CA TYR A 322 -14.09 24.80 7.81
C TYR A 322 -13.17 25.18 8.98
N PRO A 323 -11.85 24.97 8.86
CA PRO A 323 -10.93 25.55 9.81
C PRO A 323 -11.20 27.06 9.84
N GLU A 324 -11.51 27.59 11.02
CA GLU A 324 -11.50 29.03 11.23
C GLU A 324 -10.15 29.52 10.75
N SER A 325 -10.15 30.51 9.86
CA SER A 325 -8.93 31.15 9.38
C SER A 325 -8.11 31.52 10.61
N GLY A 326 -6.96 30.86 10.77
CA GLY A 326 -5.98 31.26 11.78
C GLY A 326 -5.55 32.68 11.44
N ASP A 327 -5.92 33.61 12.32
CA ASP A 327 -5.35 34.96 12.37
C ASP A 327 -3.84 34.90 12.66
#